data_AF-A0A2S7XSI1-F1
#
_entry.id   AF-A0A2S7XSI1-F1
#
_cell.length_a   1.000
_cell.length_b   1.000
_cell.length_c   1.000
_cell.angle_alpha   90.00
_cell.angle_beta   90.00
_cell.angle_gamma   90.00
#
_symmetry.space_group_name_H-M   'P 1'
#
loop_
_entity.id
_entity.type
_entity.pdbx_description
1 polymer ?
#
loop_
_entity_poly.entity_id
_entity_poly.type
_entity_poly.pdbx_seq_one_letter_code
_entity_poly.pdbx_strand_id
1 'polypeptide(L)'
;MQNRPLIKTAIPKRRYQIGNYTAALLGEIDSGDHQSYRYILAWVPTGQRDPVLYVCAEHTPPNERADGAYRLRVVNENMTEVLDTGDGWGDLETFAEQALNLGMQMLGLMQARIDRLL
;
A
#
# COMPACT_ATOMS: atom_id res chain seq x y z
N MET A 1 -12.52 -1.38 9.47
CA MET A 1 -11.86 -1.96 8.29
C MET A 1 -11.63 -3.44 8.48
N GLN A 2 -12.27 -4.27 7.66
CA GLN A 2 -12.02 -5.72 7.58
C GLN A 2 -10.75 -5.99 6.75
N ASN A 3 -10.01 -7.06 7.05
CA ASN A 3 -8.78 -7.48 6.33
C ASN A 3 -7.62 -6.47 6.34
N ARG A 4 -7.59 -5.53 7.29
CA ARG A 4 -6.42 -4.65 7.47
C ARG A 4 -5.15 -5.50 7.66
N PRO A 5 -4.01 -5.15 7.04
CA PRO A 5 -2.76 -5.87 7.23
C PRO A 5 -2.37 -5.94 8.71
N LEU A 6 -2.02 -7.13 9.20
CA LEU A 6 -1.55 -7.32 10.57
C LEU A 6 -0.02 -7.18 10.62
N ILE A 7 0.49 -5.96 10.69
CA ILE A 7 1.94 -5.71 10.66
C ILE A 7 2.53 -5.90 12.06
N LYS A 8 3.46 -6.86 12.22
CA LYS A 8 4.23 -7.03 13.47
C LYS A 8 5.40 -6.05 13.51
N THR A 9 6.19 -6.03 12.42
CA THR A 9 7.31 -5.11 12.25
C THR A 9 7.43 -4.70 10.77
N ALA A 10 7.98 -3.51 10.53
CA ALA A 10 8.27 -3.02 9.19
C ALA A 10 9.30 -1.89 9.25
N ILE A 11 10.04 -1.70 8.15
CA ILE A 11 10.97 -0.58 7.98
C ILE A 11 10.30 0.51 7.13
N PRO A 12 10.10 1.73 7.66
CA PRO A 12 9.66 2.87 6.86
C PRO A 12 10.69 3.16 5.76
N LYS A 13 10.23 3.12 4.51
CA LYS A 13 11.04 3.44 3.33
C LYS A 13 10.87 4.89 2.92
N ARG A 14 9.63 5.40 2.97
CA ARG A 14 9.28 6.78 2.62
C ARG A 14 8.07 7.26 3.39
N ARG A 15 7.95 8.57 3.52
CA ARG A 15 6.76 9.23 4.04
C ARG A 15 6.37 10.36 3.10
N TYR A 16 5.08 10.56 2.95
CA TYR A 16 4.51 11.59 2.08
C TYR A 16 3.44 12.35 2.84
N GLN A 17 3.34 13.65 2.59
CA GLN A 17 2.19 14.47 2.94
C GLN A 17 1.39 14.75 1.67
N ILE A 18 0.09 14.46 1.70
CA ILE A 18 -0.83 14.68 0.58
C ILE A 18 -2.13 15.27 1.13
N GLY A 19 -2.33 16.58 0.94
CA GLY A 19 -3.47 17.28 1.55
C GLY A 19 -3.55 17.03 3.05
N ASN A 20 -4.69 16.50 3.51
CA ASN A 20 -4.96 16.17 4.91
C ASN A 20 -4.60 14.72 5.28
N TYR A 21 -3.67 14.10 4.55
CA TYR A 21 -3.23 12.74 4.79
C TYR A 21 -1.71 12.65 4.84
N THR A 22 -1.23 11.71 5.64
CA THR A 22 0.12 11.19 5.55
C THR A 22 0.07 9.79 4.95
N ALA A 23 0.94 9.49 3.99
CA ALA A 23 1.13 8.14 3.48
C ALA A 23 2.51 7.60 3.90
N ALA A 24 2.54 6.46 4.57
CA ALA A 24 3.78 5.80 4.99
C ALA A 24 4.02 4.56 4.12
N LEU A 25 5.12 4.57 3.38
CA LEU A 25 5.58 3.44 2.58
C LEU A 25 6.48 2.57 3.44
N LEU A 26 6.10 1.32 3.61
CA LEU A 26 6.74 0.31 4.45
C LEU A 26 7.32 -0.80 3.57
N GLY A 27 8.47 -1.34 3.96
CA GLY A 27 9.09 -2.53 3.38
C GLY A 27 9.77 -3.35 4.46
N GLU A 28 10.35 -4.50 4.11
CA GLU A 28 10.90 -5.46 5.09
C GLU A 28 9.87 -5.77 6.18
N ILE A 29 8.72 -6.29 5.75
CA ILE A 29 7.53 -6.41 6.57
C ILE A 29 7.46 -7.83 7.14
N ASP A 30 7.38 -7.94 8.46
CA ASP A 30 6.96 -9.17 9.14
C ASP A 30 5.45 -9.09 9.38
N SER A 31 4.71 -9.97 8.70
CA SER A 31 3.27 -10.04 8.83
C SER A 31 2.84 -11.01 9.93
N GLY A 32 1.77 -10.64 10.63
CA GLY A 32 1.01 -11.50 11.51
C GLY A 32 -0.16 -12.20 10.83
N ASP A 33 -0.50 -11.81 9.61
CA ASP A 33 -1.45 -12.53 8.77
C ASP A 33 -0.74 -13.55 7.85
N HIS A 34 -1.51 -14.28 7.06
CA HIS A 34 -0.99 -15.26 6.11
C HIS A 34 -0.43 -14.64 4.82
N GLN A 35 -0.41 -13.31 4.71
CA GLN A 35 0.00 -12.61 3.50
C GLN A 35 1.47 -12.17 3.59
N SER A 36 2.23 -12.47 2.55
CA SER A 36 3.63 -12.05 2.45
C SER A 36 3.72 -10.73 1.68
N TYR A 37 3.86 -9.63 2.41
CA TYR A 37 3.96 -8.29 1.82
C TYR A 37 5.40 -7.94 1.43
N ARG A 38 5.55 -7.44 0.19
CA ARG A 38 6.78 -6.80 -0.26
C ARG A 38 6.81 -5.34 0.18
N TYR A 39 5.72 -4.61 -0.09
CA TYR A 39 5.54 -3.22 0.29
C TYR A 39 4.11 -2.95 0.73
N ILE A 40 3.93 -1.98 1.63
CA ILE A 40 2.62 -1.44 2.00
C ILE A 40 2.71 0.08 2.00
N LEU A 41 1.77 0.75 1.33
CA LEU A 41 1.53 2.18 1.49
C LEU A 41 0.27 2.38 2.35
N ALA A 42 0.45 2.83 3.59
CA ALA A 42 -0.62 3.07 4.54
C ALA A 42 -0.98 4.56 4.61
N TRP A 43 -2.25 4.89 4.37
CA TRP A 43 -2.77 6.26 4.37
C TRP A 43 -3.49 6.58 5.67
N VAL A 44 -3.02 7.61 6.37
CA VAL A 44 -3.53 8.05 7.66
C VAL A 44 -4.03 9.49 7.54
N PRO A 45 -5.31 9.79 7.88
CA PRO A 45 -5.77 11.16 7.97
C PRO A 45 -4.98 11.93 9.04
N THR A 46 -4.65 13.19 8.77
CA THR A 46 -3.95 14.06 9.73
C THR A 46 -4.69 14.10 11.06
N GLY A 47 -3.97 13.88 12.16
CA GLY A 47 -4.52 13.85 13.52
C GLY A 47 -5.12 12.51 13.94
N GLN A 48 -5.20 11.53 13.03
CA GLN A 48 -5.59 10.16 13.36
C GLN A 48 -4.37 9.26 13.54
N ARG A 49 -4.59 8.09 14.16
CA ARG A 49 -3.55 7.06 14.38
C ARG A 49 -3.69 5.90 13.41
N ASP A 50 -4.92 5.54 13.07
CA ASP A 50 -5.22 4.36 12.28
C ASP A 50 -5.29 4.69 10.78
N PRO A 51 -4.68 3.87 9.91
CA PRO A 51 -4.83 4.03 8.48
C PRO A 51 -6.25 3.72 8.00
N VAL A 52 -6.72 4.48 7.01
CA VAL A 52 -8.05 4.32 6.38
C VAL A 52 -7.98 3.66 5.01
N LEU A 53 -6.77 3.53 4.46
CA LEU A 53 -6.51 2.85 3.20
C LEU A 53 -5.10 2.24 3.23
N TYR A 54 -5.00 1.01 2.74
CA TYR A 54 -3.75 0.34 2.42
C TYR A 54 -3.72 0.00 0.94
N VAL A 55 -2.59 0.30 0.31
CA VAL A 55 -2.21 -0.31 -0.98
C VAL A 55 -1.04 -1.22 -0.71
N CYS A 56 -1.08 -2.46 -1.20
CA CYS A 56 -0.13 -3.50 -0.86
C CYS A 56 0.46 -4.12 -2.14
N ALA A 57 1.77 -4.30 -2.17
CA ALA A 57 2.42 -5.25 -3.05
C ALA A 57 2.64 -6.54 -2.25
N GLU A 58 2.02 -7.63 -2.65
CA GLU A 58 2.11 -8.92 -1.96
C GLU A 58 2.61 -10.00 -2.91
N HIS A 59 3.33 -10.99 -2.38
CA HIS A 59 3.77 -12.12 -3.21
C HIS A 59 2.59 -12.92 -3.73
N THR A 60 2.62 -13.22 -5.03
CA THR A 60 1.64 -14.08 -5.68
C THR A 60 1.77 -15.52 -5.13
N PRO A 61 0.66 -16.16 -4.71
CA PRO A 61 0.61 -17.57 -4.35
C PRO A 61 1.22 -18.46 -5.44
N PRO A 62 1.94 -19.54 -5.09
CA PRO A 62 2.69 -20.35 -6.06
C PRO A 62 1.88 -20.86 -7.26
N ASN A 63 0.59 -21.16 -7.06
CA ASN A 63 -0.34 -21.66 -8.07
C ASN A 63 -0.78 -20.62 -9.11
N GLU A 64 -0.51 -19.33 -8.88
CA GLU A 64 -1.00 -18.23 -9.73
C GLU A 64 0.14 -17.33 -10.24
N ARG A 65 1.41 -17.76 -10.07
CA ARG A 65 2.61 -16.99 -10.46
C ARG A 65 2.83 -16.83 -11.96
N ALA A 66 2.05 -17.52 -12.79
CA ALA A 66 2.13 -17.39 -14.25
C ALA A 66 1.88 -15.94 -14.70
N ASP A 67 1.07 -15.19 -13.95
CA ASP A 67 0.69 -13.81 -14.27
C ASP A 67 1.61 -12.76 -13.60
N GLY A 68 2.59 -13.20 -12.80
CA GLY A 68 3.58 -12.34 -12.14
C GLY A 68 3.86 -12.74 -10.69
N ALA A 69 5.05 -12.36 -10.20
CA ALA A 69 5.53 -12.69 -8.86
C ALA A 69 4.84 -11.91 -7.73
N TYR A 70 4.16 -10.81 -8.07
CA TYR A 70 3.51 -9.92 -7.10
C TYR A 70 2.11 -9.50 -7.54
N ARG A 71 1.28 -9.12 -6.57
CA ARG A 71 -0.06 -8.57 -6.74
C ARG A 71 -0.17 -7.19 -6.12
N LEU A 72 -0.93 -6.33 -6.78
CA LEU A 72 -1.34 -5.04 -6.26
C LEU A 72 -2.73 -5.17 -5.63
N ARG A 73 -2.80 -5.05 -4.31
CA ARG A 73 -4.04 -5.15 -3.53
C ARG A 73 -4.39 -3.81 -2.87
N VAL A 74 -5.68 -3.50 -2.83
CA VAL A 74 -6.24 -2.42 -2.05
C VAL A 74 -7.06 -2.98 -0.88
N VAL A 75 -6.94 -2.34 0.29
CA VAL A 75 -7.76 -2.60 1.47
C VAL A 75 -8.25 -1.28 2.04
N ASN A 76 -9.57 -1.09 2.13
CA ASN A 76 -10.20 0.02 2.84
C ASN A 76 -11.49 -0.45 3.53
N GLU A 77 -12.28 0.48 4.09
CA GLU A 77 -13.54 0.13 4.78
C GLU A 77 -14.56 -0.54 3.85
N ASN A 78 -14.52 -0.22 2.56
CA ASN A 78 -15.53 -0.59 1.59
C ASN A 78 -15.19 -1.90 0.86
N MET A 79 -13.90 -2.16 0.59
CA MET A 79 -13.46 -3.29 -0.21
C MET A 79 -12.05 -3.78 0.12
N THR A 80 -11.82 -5.05 -0.23
CA THR A 80 -10.50 -5.68 -0.30
C THR A 80 -10.39 -6.34 -1.67
N GLU A 81 -9.53 -5.83 -2.55
CA GLU A 81 -9.50 -6.26 -3.95
C GLU A 81 -8.07 -6.31 -4.50
N VAL A 82 -7.77 -7.33 -5.29
CA VAL A 82 -6.54 -7.38 -6.12
C VAL A 82 -6.86 -6.66 -7.42
N LEU A 83 -6.19 -5.55 -7.67
CA LEU A 83 -6.41 -4.73 -8.86
C LEU A 83 -5.51 -5.11 -10.03
N ASP A 84 -4.33 -5.66 -9.75
CA ASP A 84 -3.38 -6.08 -10.77
C ASP A 84 -2.39 -7.15 -10.29
N THR A 85 -1.76 -7.87 -11.22
CA THR A 85 -0.68 -8.84 -10.97
C THR A 85 0.46 -8.60 -11.95
N GLY A 86 1.71 -8.59 -11.46
CA GLY A 86 2.88 -8.36 -12.30
C GLY A 86 4.19 -8.28 -11.51
N ASP A 87 5.30 -8.52 -12.20
CA ASP A 87 6.63 -8.51 -11.59
C ASP A 87 7.09 -7.10 -11.16
N GLY A 88 6.58 -6.07 -11.85
CA GLY A 88 6.91 -4.66 -11.59
C GLY A 88 6.53 -4.18 -10.18
N TRP A 89 5.56 -4.82 -9.53
CA TRP A 89 5.18 -4.46 -8.15
C TRP A 89 6.23 -4.82 -7.10
N GLY A 90 7.26 -5.58 -7.48
CA GLY A 90 8.45 -5.82 -6.67
C GLY A 90 9.43 -4.64 -6.60
N ASP A 91 9.33 -3.70 -7.54
CA ASP A 91 10.14 -2.48 -7.58
C ASP A 91 9.53 -1.38 -6.69
N LEU A 92 10.38 -0.71 -5.90
CA LEU A 92 9.92 0.26 -4.91
C LEU A 92 9.35 1.52 -5.57
N GLU A 93 9.98 2.02 -6.64
CA GLU A 93 9.55 3.26 -7.30
C GLU A 93 8.24 3.05 -8.04
N THR A 94 8.18 1.96 -8.82
CA THR A 94 7.00 1.56 -9.59
C THR A 94 5.79 1.35 -8.68
N PHE A 95 5.98 0.62 -7.58
CA PHE A 95 4.93 0.44 -6.58
C PHE A 95 4.53 1.77 -5.93
N ALA A 96 5.49 2.59 -5.49
CA ALA A 96 5.19 3.83 -4.78
C ALA A 96 4.39 4.81 -5.64
N GLU A 97 4.76 4.96 -6.91
CA GLU A 97 4.03 5.80 -7.87
C GLU A 97 2.59 5.33 -8.04
N GLN A 98 2.38 4.05 -8.35
CA GLN A 98 1.04 3.51 -8.55
C GLN A 98 0.19 3.54 -7.28
N ALA A 99 0.78 3.20 -6.13
CA ALA A 99 0.09 3.21 -4.85
C ALA A 99 -0.33 4.62 -4.42
N LEU A 100 0.49 5.63 -4.73
CA LEU A 100 0.13 7.03 -4.52
C LEU A 100 -1.06 7.44 -5.41
N ASN A 101 -0.99 7.11 -6.71
CA ASN A 101 -2.06 7.42 -7.66
C ASN A 101 -3.40 6.79 -7.26
N LEU A 102 -3.41 5.49 -6.94
CA LEU A 102 -4.60 4.78 -6.47
C LEU A 102 -5.16 5.39 -5.19
N GLY A 103 -4.29 5.69 -4.21
CA GLY A 103 -4.74 6.26 -2.96
C GLY A 103 -5.31 7.66 -3.10
N MET A 104 -4.70 8.50 -3.94
CA MET A 104 -5.26 9.80 -4.26
C MET A 104 -6.63 9.68 -4.95
N GLN A 105 -6.80 8.70 -5.86
CA GLN A 105 -8.06 8.52 -6.57
C GLN A 105 -9.17 8.09 -5.60
N MET A 106 -8.88 7.10 -4.76
CA MET A 106 -9.86 6.55 -3.81
C MET A 106 -10.24 7.53 -2.69
N LEU A 107 -9.33 8.41 -2.30
CA LEU A 107 -9.56 9.42 -1.27
C LEU A 107 -10.04 10.77 -1.82
N GLY A 108 -10.21 10.89 -3.15
CA GLY A 108 -10.66 12.13 -3.78
C GLY A 108 -9.64 13.28 -3.75
N LEU A 109 -8.35 12.95 -3.72
CA LEU A 109 -7.21 13.88 -3.56
C LEU A 109 -6.53 14.22 -4.89
N MET A 110 -7.19 14.06 -6.04
CA MET A 110 -6.55 14.17 -7.37
C MET A 110 -5.87 15.53 -7.66
N GLN A 111 -6.24 16.59 -6.95
CA GLN A 111 -5.64 17.92 -7.08
C GLN A 111 -4.63 18.23 -5.97
N ALA A 112 -4.45 17.32 -5.01
CA ALA A 112 -3.54 17.53 -3.89
C ALA A 112 -2.09 17.37 -4.35
N ARG A 113 -1.24 18.23 -3.82
CA ARG A 113 0.22 18.11 -3.99
C ARG A 113 0.75 16.97 -3.14
N ILE A 114 1.70 16.21 -3.69
CA ILE A 114 2.46 15.21 -2.96
C ILE A 114 3.78 15.85 -2.52
N ASP A 115 4.00 15.91 -1.21
CA ASP A 115 5.27 16.33 -0.63
C ASP A 115 5.96 15.12 0.01
N ARG A 116 7.13 14.72 -0.53
CA ARG A 116 7.95 13.66 0.05
C ARG A 116 8.67 14.23 1.28
N LEU A 117 8.52 13.55 2.41
CA LEU A 117 9.17 13.91 3.67
C LEU A 117 10.51 13.17 3.77
N LEU A 118 11.48 13.82 4.43
CA LEU A 118 12.81 13.28 4.72
C LEU A 118 12.75 12.10 5.69
#